data_AF-Q750S0-F1
#
_entry.id   AF-Q750S0-F1
#
_cell.length_a   1.000
_cell.length_b   1.000
_cell.length_c   1.000
_cell.angle_alpha   90.00
_cell.angle_beta   90.00
_cell.angle_gamma   90.00
#
_symmetry.space_group_name_H-M   'P 1'
#
loop_
_entity.id
_entity.type
_entity.pdbx_description
1 polymer ?
#
loop_
_entity_poly.entity_id
_entity_poly.type
_entity_poly.pdbx_seq_one_letter_code
_entity_poly.pdbx_strand_id
1 'polypeptide(L)'
;MLKPRRRETGLLHNLNPLEPFGAKIERDTRHWMQRAGGVKILWRYLALLAVLWFVLVHYYERTVVARALRQCMWTWEPWPTEATPHRVALLADPQIMDEHSYPGRPQFVNWLTQQHLDNYHRKNWVYMHAELNPDSVIFLGDLFDGGRDQDQEHWTKEYQRFMRIFEPRPGTLTVTSLAGNHDIGFGDSVVDSSLQLFRAFFGEPSKAIDVGNHTFVLLDTISLSNKKDLDISAKPKAFLETFDVHVQKYPRILLTHVPLWRNVREQTCSGPRESKIPFPAMYGYQYKTLIDSSLTDVILSRVQPEIVFSGDDHDYCQIKHVYQANGKSKNTEEITVKTCAMNMNIKRPAIQLLSLYNPEEPLQDPDDPSSTLKTYKTEICYLPSPYKAIKVYILFYILSLALLIWMNMYPSSFNARIGFKLSRWMGTSAKPLLPISAKQTAKDRKSALQGMMFTITSSGGVPTVVANTAVLTILVFLIFAYHYRSI
;
A
#
# COMPACT_ATOMS: atom_id res chain seq x y z
N MET A 1 79.76 8.52 -69.43
CA MET A 1 78.50 8.43 -68.65
C MET A 1 78.83 8.56 -67.17
N LEU A 2 78.08 9.40 -66.47
CA LEU A 2 78.35 10.08 -65.19
C LEU A 2 78.41 9.12 -63.98
N LYS A 3 79.56 9.06 -63.27
CA LYS A 3 79.98 9.70 -61.99
C LYS A 3 79.43 9.07 -60.68
N PRO A 4 80.27 8.87 -59.65
CA PRO A 4 79.98 8.06 -58.46
C PRO A 4 79.30 8.86 -57.34
N ARG A 5 78.49 8.17 -56.52
CA ARG A 5 77.79 8.72 -55.34
C ARG A 5 78.75 8.99 -54.19
N ARG A 6 78.79 10.24 -53.72
CA ARG A 6 79.48 10.72 -52.51
C ARG A 6 78.49 10.75 -51.33
N ARG A 7 78.97 10.36 -50.14
CA ARG A 7 78.34 10.65 -48.84
C ARG A 7 78.40 12.16 -48.56
N GLU A 8 77.37 12.69 -47.91
CA GLU A 8 77.49 13.66 -46.82
C GLU A 8 76.20 13.72 -46.00
N THR A 9 76.34 14.25 -44.78
CA THR A 9 75.55 14.10 -43.56
C THR A 9 74.50 15.20 -43.34
N GLY A 10 73.44 14.87 -42.59
CA GLY A 10 72.76 15.79 -41.66
C GLY A 10 71.37 16.29 -42.07
N LEU A 11 70.32 15.89 -41.33
CA LEU A 11 69.64 16.78 -40.38
C LEU A 11 68.51 16.02 -39.64
N LEU A 12 68.51 16.20 -38.33
CA LEU A 12 67.48 15.80 -37.37
C LEU A 12 66.20 16.65 -37.54
N HIS A 13 65.10 16.12 -36.96
CA HIS A 13 63.80 16.74 -36.65
C HIS A 13 62.68 16.66 -37.68
N ASN A 14 61.79 15.68 -37.47
CA ASN A 14 60.35 15.93 -37.38
C ASN A 14 59.66 14.76 -36.64
N LEU A 15 59.73 14.79 -35.31
CA LEU A 15 58.81 14.04 -34.45
C LEU A 15 57.81 15.06 -33.92
N ASN A 16 56.59 15.07 -34.47
CA ASN A 16 55.47 15.72 -33.80
C ASN A 16 55.28 15.04 -32.44
N PRO A 17 55.27 15.77 -31.32
CA PRO A 17 54.99 15.15 -30.04
C PRO A 17 53.55 14.64 -30.06
N LEU A 18 53.38 13.34 -29.80
CA LEU A 18 52.10 12.74 -29.44
C LEU A 18 51.55 13.54 -28.26
N GLU A 19 50.47 14.29 -28.47
CA GLU A 19 49.76 14.92 -27.37
C GLU A 19 49.36 13.84 -26.36
N PRO A 20 49.72 13.98 -25.07
CA PRO A 20 49.28 13.03 -24.07
C PRO A 20 47.75 13.04 -24.03
N PHE A 21 47.14 11.84 -24.03
CA PHE A 21 45.69 11.66 -24.08
C PHE A 21 44.93 12.50 -23.03
N GLY A 22 45.56 12.76 -21.88
CA GLY A 22 45.06 13.67 -20.84
C GLY A 22 44.92 15.14 -21.26
N ALA A 23 45.85 15.68 -22.06
CA ALA A 23 45.80 17.06 -22.55
C ALA A 23 44.72 17.29 -23.64
N LYS A 24 44.24 16.21 -24.28
CA LYS A 24 43.09 16.26 -25.18
C LYS A 24 41.78 16.20 -24.41
N ILE A 25 41.65 15.31 -23.43
CA ILE A 25 40.48 15.22 -22.54
C ILE A 25 40.29 16.52 -21.75
N GLU A 26 41.38 17.11 -21.24
CA GLU A 26 41.33 18.35 -20.47
C GLU A 26 40.96 19.57 -21.32
N ARG A 27 41.44 19.60 -22.57
CA ARG A 27 41.06 20.65 -23.53
C ARG A 27 39.61 20.48 -23.99
N ASP A 28 39.17 19.25 -24.26
CA ASP A 28 37.80 18.94 -24.65
C ASP A 28 36.82 19.23 -23.51
N THR A 29 37.17 18.92 -22.26
CA THR A 29 36.38 19.29 -21.07
C THR A 29 36.39 20.79 -20.79
N ARG A 30 37.52 21.50 -20.94
CA ARG A 30 37.55 22.97 -20.86
C ARG A 30 36.74 23.62 -21.99
N HIS A 31 36.78 23.07 -23.20
CA HIS A 31 35.97 23.53 -24.33
C HIS A 31 34.47 23.25 -24.11
N TRP A 32 34.13 22.12 -23.47
CA TRP A 32 32.76 21.78 -23.05
C TRP A 32 32.28 22.71 -21.94
N MET A 33 33.11 22.99 -20.93
CA MET A 33 32.82 23.91 -19.83
C MET A 33 32.75 25.38 -20.29
N GLN A 34 33.52 25.79 -21.30
CA GLN A 34 33.45 27.13 -21.90
C GLN A 34 32.27 27.29 -22.88
N ARG A 35 31.83 26.22 -23.56
CA ARG A 35 30.60 26.21 -24.38
C ARG A 35 29.33 26.06 -23.54
N ALA A 36 29.42 25.41 -22.38
CA ALA A 36 28.39 25.40 -21.36
C ALA A 36 28.39 26.76 -20.63
N GLY A 37 27.79 27.78 -21.25
CA GLY A 37 27.36 28.95 -20.49
C GLY A 37 26.65 28.47 -19.22
N GLY A 38 27.18 28.86 -18.06
CA GLY A 38 26.99 28.16 -16.78
C GLY A 38 25.58 27.64 -16.55
N VAL A 39 25.48 26.39 -16.08
CA VAL A 39 24.22 25.69 -15.76
C VAL A 39 23.29 26.61 -14.98
N LYS A 40 22.11 26.90 -15.54
CA LYS A 40 21.13 27.82 -14.92
C LYS A 40 20.01 27.05 -14.24
N ILE A 41 19.95 27.12 -12.93
CA ILE A 41 18.84 26.54 -12.18
C ILE A 41 17.64 27.50 -12.19
N LEU A 42 16.49 27.01 -12.65
CA LEU A 42 15.23 27.73 -12.77
C LEU A 42 14.46 27.72 -11.44
N TRP A 43 15.07 28.24 -10.37
CA TRP A 43 14.56 28.15 -8.99
C TRP A 43 13.10 28.56 -8.83
N ARG A 44 12.66 29.62 -9.49
CA ARG A 44 11.25 30.10 -9.42
C ARG A 44 10.27 29.05 -9.93
N TYR A 45 10.59 28.41 -11.05
CA TYR A 45 9.76 27.36 -11.64
C TYR A 45 9.82 26.07 -10.85
N LEU A 46 11.00 25.71 -10.36
CA LEU A 46 11.17 24.56 -9.47
C LEU A 46 10.42 24.74 -8.16
N ALA A 47 10.38 25.95 -7.58
CA ALA A 47 9.58 26.25 -6.40
C ALA A 47 8.07 26.14 -6.68
N LEU A 48 7.59 26.68 -7.81
CA LEU A 48 6.19 26.51 -8.22
C LEU A 48 5.82 25.03 -8.42
N LEU A 49 6.67 24.27 -9.12
CA LEU A 49 6.48 22.83 -9.29
C LEU A 49 6.51 22.11 -7.94
N ALA A 50 7.42 22.46 -7.02
CA ALA A 50 7.47 21.87 -5.69
C ALA A 50 6.19 22.14 -4.88
N VAL A 51 5.62 23.34 -4.95
CA VAL A 51 4.32 23.65 -4.32
C VAL A 51 3.20 22.81 -4.95
N LEU A 52 3.14 22.71 -6.28
CA LEU A 52 2.13 21.89 -6.95
C LEU A 52 2.28 20.40 -6.60
N TRP A 53 3.51 19.90 -6.53
CA TRP A 53 3.83 18.56 -6.06
C TRP A 53 3.40 18.35 -4.62
N PHE A 54 3.69 19.29 -3.73
CA PHE A 54 3.29 19.22 -2.33
C PHE A 54 1.77 19.14 -2.20
N VAL A 55 1.03 20.01 -2.90
CA VAL A 55 -0.45 19.99 -2.90
C VAL A 55 -0.98 18.67 -3.46
N LEU A 56 -0.41 18.18 -4.56
CA LEU A 56 -0.83 16.93 -5.19
C LEU A 56 -0.60 15.72 -4.28
N VAL A 57 0.60 15.60 -3.71
CA VAL A 57 0.95 14.52 -2.78
C VAL A 57 0.10 14.62 -1.51
N HIS A 58 -0.05 15.82 -0.95
CA HIS A 58 -0.93 16.03 0.21
C HIS A 58 -2.37 15.60 -0.08
N TYR A 59 -2.90 15.97 -1.24
CA TYR A 59 -4.26 15.60 -1.63
C TYR A 59 -4.44 14.08 -1.66
N TYR A 60 -3.53 13.33 -2.28
CA TYR A 60 -3.66 11.88 -2.40
C TYR A 60 -3.23 11.09 -1.15
N GLU A 61 -2.19 11.52 -0.44
CA GLU A 61 -1.69 10.84 0.76
C GLU A 61 -2.47 11.18 2.03
N ARG A 62 -3.25 12.27 2.04
CA ARG A 62 -4.01 12.75 3.21
C ARG A 62 -5.50 12.87 2.92
N THR A 63 -5.86 13.78 2.01
CA THR A 63 -7.27 14.14 1.80
C THR A 63 -8.10 12.99 1.22
N VAL A 64 -7.57 12.27 0.22
CA VAL A 64 -8.25 11.13 -0.40
C VAL A 64 -8.38 9.97 0.59
N VAL A 65 -7.37 9.73 1.42
CA VAL A 65 -7.40 8.69 2.46
C VAL A 65 -8.48 8.97 3.50
N ALA A 66 -8.45 10.16 4.10
CA ALA A 66 -9.46 10.62 5.05
C ALA A 66 -10.88 10.57 4.47
N ARG A 67 -11.06 10.96 3.20
CA ARG A 67 -12.38 10.93 2.55
C ARG A 67 -12.88 9.50 2.35
N ALA A 68 -12.01 8.58 1.91
CA ALA A 68 -12.40 7.19 1.70
C ALA A 68 -12.88 6.56 3.01
N LEU A 69 -12.16 6.77 4.11
CA LEU A 69 -12.55 6.20 5.41
C LEU A 69 -13.80 6.88 6.00
N ARG A 70 -13.95 8.21 5.86
CA ARG A 70 -15.19 8.90 6.27
C ARG A 70 -16.45 8.44 5.55
N GLN A 71 -16.34 7.84 4.36
CA GLN A 71 -17.51 7.26 3.69
C GLN A 71 -18.03 6.00 4.41
N CYS A 72 -17.20 5.38 5.25
CA CYS A 72 -17.54 4.19 6.01
C CYS A 72 -17.95 4.50 7.46
N MET A 73 -18.23 5.76 7.78
CA MET A 73 -18.73 6.14 9.10
C MET A 73 -19.94 5.28 9.47
N TRP A 74 -20.07 5.00 10.76
CA TRP A 74 -21.03 4.09 11.36
C TRP A 74 -22.51 4.53 11.26
N THR A 75 -22.90 5.25 10.21
CA THR A 75 -24.28 5.74 9.99
C THR A 75 -25.24 4.67 9.47
N TRP A 76 -24.72 3.49 9.15
CA TRP A 76 -25.46 2.32 8.65
C TRP A 76 -25.92 1.37 9.77
N GLU A 77 -25.55 1.68 11.02
CA GLU A 77 -25.91 0.90 12.19
C GLU A 77 -27.44 0.90 12.40
N PRO A 78 -28.10 -0.27 12.51
CA PRO A 78 -29.56 -0.35 12.64
C PRO A 78 -30.03 -0.19 14.10
N TRP A 79 -29.17 0.30 14.99
CA TRP A 79 -29.42 0.32 16.42
C TRP A 79 -30.25 1.55 16.84
N PRO A 80 -30.99 1.47 17.96
CA PRO A 80 -31.64 2.65 18.55
C PRO A 80 -30.64 3.77 18.85
N THR A 81 -31.10 5.03 18.87
CA THR A 81 -30.23 6.20 19.06
C THR A 81 -29.48 6.21 20.41
N GLU A 82 -30.05 5.57 21.43
CA GLU A 82 -29.44 5.43 22.77
C GLU A 82 -28.43 4.27 22.86
N ALA A 83 -28.30 3.46 21.81
CA ALA A 83 -27.41 2.30 21.81
C ALA A 83 -25.93 2.75 21.79
N THR A 84 -25.11 2.05 22.57
CA THR A 84 -23.65 2.17 22.55
C THR A 84 -23.05 0.92 21.92
N PRO A 85 -23.04 0.80 20.58
CA PRO A 85 -22.51 -0.36 19.91
C PRO A 85 -20.99 -0.46 20.06
N HIS A 86 -20.50 -1.70 20.15
CA HIS A 86 -19.06 -1.98 20.10
C HIS A 86 -18.64 -2.15 18.63
N ARG A 87 -17.68 -1.34 18.19
CA ARG A 87 -17.28 -1.23 16.78
C ARG A 87 -15.95 -1.92 16.54
N VAL A 88 -15.93 -2.82 15.57
CA VAL A 88 -14.79 -3.67 15.23
C VAL A 88 -14.39 -3.45 13.78
N ALA A 89 -13.09 -3.33 13.52
CA ALA A 89 -12.51 -3.40 12.18
C ALA A 89 -11.74 -4.73 12.01
N LEU A 90 -12.06 -5.48 10.97
CA LEU A 90 -11.34 -6.70 10.60
C LEU A 90 -10.42 -6.40 9.40
N LEU A 91 -9.15 -6.77 9.54
CA LEU A 91 -8.14 -6.64 8.49
C LEU A 91 -7.67 -8.02 8.06
N ALA A 92 -7.86 -8.37 6.79
CA ALA A 92 -7.34 -9.61 6.22
C ALA A 92 -6.09 -9.35 5.39
N ASP A 93 -5.18 -10.32 5.43
CA ASP A 93 -4.01 -10.46 4.55
C ASP A 93 -3.23 -9.15 4.37
N PRO A 94 -2.74 -8.48 5.44
CA PRO A 94 -1.88 -7.32 5.26
C PRO A 94 -0.59 -7.69 4.50
N GLN A 95 -0.11 -8.95 4.62
CA GLN A 95 1.03 -9.52 3.91
C GLN A 95 2.15 -8.51 3.65
N ILE A 96 2.80 -8.04 4.73
CA ILE A 96 3.89 -7.08 4.56
C ILE A 96 5.00 -7.75 3.74
N MET A 97 5.30 -7.15 2.60
CA MET A 97 6.25 -7.69 1.62
C MET A 97 7.67 -7.66 2.18
N ASP A 98 8.43 -8.74 2.02
CA ASP A 98 9.83 -8.84 2.40
C ASP A 98 10.77 -8.76 1.17
N GLU A 99 12.07 -8.95 1.37
CA GLU A 99 13.07 -8.87 0.31
C GLU A 99 12.97 -10.03 -0.70
N HIS A 100 12.36 -11.15 -0.30
CA HIS A 100 12.27 -12.42 -1.02
C HIS A 100 10.92 -12.60 -1.74
N SER A 101 9.91 -11.79 -1.43
CA SER A 101 8.57 -11.79 -2.06
C SER A 101 8.57 -11.84 -3.60
N TYR A 102 9.52 -11.15 -4.25
CA TYR A 102 9.61 -11.10 -5.71
C TYR A 102 11.03 -11.42 -6.19
N PRO A 103 11.41 -12.71 -6.25
CA PRO A 103 12.75 -13.13 -6.66
C PRO A 103 12.99 -12.73 -8.12
N GLY A 104 14.20 -12.24 -8.40
CA GLY A 104 14.62 -11.82 -9.76
C GLY A 104 14.36 -10.35 -10.10
N ARG A 105 13.71 -9.57 -9.21
CA ARG A 105 13.64 -8.10 -9.35
C ARG A 105 14.91 -7.43 -8.81
N PRO A 106 15.36 -6.29 -9.37
CA PRO A 106 16.47 -5.53 -8.80
C PRO A 106 16.17 -5.13 -7.35
N GLN A 107 17.12 -5.33 -6.43
CA GLN A 107 16.93 -5.08 -4.99
C GLN A 107 16.40 -3.68 -4.68
N PHE A 108 16.90 -2.65 -5.36
CA PHE A 108 16.42 -1.28 -5.19
C PHE A 108 14.94 -1.11 -5.55
N VAL A 109 14.43 -1.86 -6.53
CA VAL A 109 13.01 -1.84 -6.91
C VAL A 109 12.16 -2.53 -5.84
N ASN A 110 12.62 -3.66 -5.30
CA ASN A 110 11.95 -4.32 -4.18
C ASN A 110 11.91 -3.40 -2.95
N TRP A 111 13.03 -2.77 -2.60
CA TRP A 111 13.09 -1.80 -1.52
C TRP A 111 12.09 -0.64 -1.73
N LEU A 112 12.07 0.00 -2.91
CA LEU A 112 11.10 1.06 -3.20
C LEU A 112 9.65 0.58 -3.10
N THR A 113 9.38 -0.62 -3.60
CA THR A 113 8.05 -1.24 -3.54
C THR A 113 7.64 -1.45 -2.08
N GLN A 114 8.56 -1.97 -1.25
CA GLN A 114 8.36 -2.20 0.17
C GLN A 114 7.99 -0.91 0.90
N GLN A 115 8.77 0.16 0.69
CA GLN A 115 8.49 1.46 1.32
C GLN A 115 7.13 2.04 0.91
N HIS A 116 6.69 1.79 -0.32
CA HIS A 116 5.38 2.24 -0.78
C HIS A 116 4.24 1.44 -0.15
N LEU A 117 4.38 0.11 -0.05
CA LEU A 117 3.43 -0.78 0.62
C LEU A 117 3.29 -0.41 2.10
N ASP A 118 4.42 -0.23 2.79
CA ASP A 118 4.44 0.15 4.22
C ASP A 118 3.72 1.45 4.48
N ASN A 119 3.99 2.45 3.64
CA ASN A 119 3.33 3.73 3.75
C ASN A 119 1.83 3.62 3.46
N TYR A 120 1.43 2.76 2.51
CA TYR A 120 0.02 2.50 2.24
C TYR A 120 -0.69 1.88 3.44
N HIS A 121 -0.09 0.87 4.08
CA HIS A 121 -0.66 0.30 5.31
C HIS A 121 -0.68 1.32 6.44
N ARG A 122 0.45 1.97 6.72
CA ARG A 122 0.59 2.91 7.84
C ARG A 122 -0.41 4.06 7.74
N LYS A 123 -0.57 4.69 6.56
CA LYS A 123 -1.52 5.80 6.41
C LYS A 123 -2.97 5.33 6.59
N ASN A 124 -3.34 4.18 6.02
CA ASN A 124 -4.70 3.65 6.17
C ASN A 124 -4.97 3.27 7.62
N TRP A 125 -3.99 2.70 8.34
CA TRP A 125 -4.06 2.44 9.77
C TRP A 125 -4.30 3.72 10.58
N VAL A 126 -3.46 4.75 10.39
CA VAL A 126 -3.58 6.03 11.10
C VAL A 126 -4.94 6.68 10.85
N TYR A 127 -5.37 6.78 9.59
CA TYR A 127 -6.65 7.40 9.28
C TYR A 127 -7.85 6.55 9.67
N MET A 128 -7.75 5.21 9.68
CA MET A 128 -8.84 4.35 10.15
C MET A 128 -9.14 4.67 11.62
N HIS A 129 -8.10 4.79 12.45
CA HIS A 129 -8.29 5.21 13.84
C HIS A 129 -8.77 6.66 13.97
N ALA A 130 -8.26 7.58 13.16
CA ALA A 130 -8.64 8.99 13.24
C ALA A 130 -10.09 9.26 12.80
N GLU A 131 -10.56 8.57 11.76
CA GLU A 131 -11.87 8.82 11.17
C GLU A 131 -12.95 7.86 11.70
N LEU A 132 -12.64 6.57 11.85
CA LEU A 132 -13.62 5.54 12.26
C LEU A 132 -13.59 5.24 13.76
N ASN A 133 -12.46 5.48 14.44
CA ASN A 133 -12.26 5.25 15.87
C ASN A 133 -12.87 3.91 16.37
N PRO A 134 -12.43 2.75 15.84
CA PRO A 134 -12.95 1.45 16.27
C PRO A 134 -12.51 1.11 17.70
N ASP A 135 -13.37 0.42 18.46
CA ASP A 135 -13.08 -0.09 19.80
C ASP A 135 -12.17 -1.31 19.76
N SER A 136 -12.22 -2.08 18.67
CA SER A 136 -11.34 -3.22 18.44
C SER A 136 -10.91 -3.37 17.00
N VAL A 137 -9.71 -3.88 16.79
CA VAL A 137 -9.17 -4.23 15.49
C VAL A 137 -8.64 -5.65 15.53
N ILE A 138 -9.08 -6.51 14.62
CA ILE A 138 -8.70 -7.93 14.58
C ILE A 138 -8.14 -8.28 13.22
N PHE A 139 -6.93 -8.86 13.19
CA PHE A 139 -6.30 -9.35 11.98
C PHE A 139 -6.69 -10.82 11.72
N LEU A 140 -6.90 -11.16 10.46
CA LEU A 140 -7.35 -12.49 10.03
C LEU A 140 -6.22 -13.34 9.43
N GLY A 141 -4.99 -13.18 9.91
CA GLY A 141 -3.81 -13.92 9.44
C GLY A 141 -3.11 -13.30 8.24
N ASP A 142 -2.05 -13.98 7.83
CA ASP A 142 -1.11 -13.56 6.79
C ASP A 142 -0.55 -12.17 7.06
N LEU A 143 0.04 -12.05 8.25
CA LEU A 143 0.67 -10.82 8.68
C LEU A 143 1.91 -10.51 7.83
N PHE A 144 2.66 -11.55 7.51
CA PHE A 144 3.86 -11.51 6.67
C PHE A 144 3.62 -12.18 5.33
N ASP A 145 4.38 -11.79 4.30
CA ASP A 145 4.41 -12.52 3.02
C ASP A 145 5.35 -13.75 3.07
N GLY A 146 6.43 -13.70 3.85
CA GLY A 146 7.39 -14.80 3.98
C GLY A 146 7.58 -15.33 5.39
N GLY A 147 6.66 -15.10 6.32
CA GLY A 147 6.84 -15.38 7.75
C GLY A 147 7.32 -16.80 8.08
N ARG A 148 6.88 -17.80 7.31
CA ARG A 148 7.27 -19.21 7.48
C ARG A 148 8.66 -19.56 6.95
N ASP A 149 9.24 -18.73 6.07
CA ASP A 149 10.44 -19.03 5.29
C ASP A 149 11.71 -18.30 5.79
N GLN A 150 11.59 -17.54 6.88
CA GLN A 150 12.67 -16.68 7.40
C GLN A 150 13.37 -17.29 8.63
N ASP A 151 14.65 -16.95 8.80
CA ASP A 151 15.35 -17.22 10.07
C ASP A 151 14.84 -16.29 11.20
N GLN A 152 15.15 -16.63 12.45
CA GLN A 152 14.67 -15.90 13.62
C GLN A 152 15.12 -14.42 13.64
N GLU A 153 16.31 -14.09 13.14
CA GLU A 153 16.80 -12.71 13.13
C GLU A 153 15.99 -11.86 12.15
N HIS A 154 15.82 -12.36 10.93
CA HIS A 154 15.02 -11.71 9.90
C HIS A 154 13.56 -11.62 10.32
N TRP A 155 12.98 -12.70 10.84
CA TRP A 155 11.62 -12.74 11.35
C TRP A 155 11.38 -11.67 12.42
N THR A 156 12.32 -11.49 13.36
CA THR A 156 12.20 -10.47 14.41
C THR A 156 12.23 -9.05 13.84
N LYS A 157 13.03 -8.79 12.80
CA LYS A 157 13.04 -7.50 12.09
C LYS A 157 11.70 -7.22 11.41
N GLU A 158 11.12 -8.23 10.77
CA GLU A 158 9.80 -8.13 10.14
C GLU A 158 8.69 -7.93 11.16
N TYR A 159 8.74 -8.60 12.31
CA TYR A 159 7.85 -8.33 13.44
C TYR A 159 7.93 -6.87 13.91
N GLN A 160 9.14 -6.35 14.14
CA GLN A 160 9.31 -4.94 14.54
C GLN A 160 8.82 -3.97 13.46
N ARG A 161 8.98 -4.31 12.19
CA ARG A 161 8.42 -3.55 11.07
C ARG A 161 6.89 -3.59 11.09
N PHE A 162 6.27 -4.75 11.25
CA PHE A 162 4.82 -4.90 11.39
C PHE A 162 4.27 -4.02 12.53
N MET A 163 4.88 -4.08 13.72
CA MET A 163 4.47 -3.28 14.88
C MET A 163 4.66 -1.77 14.69
N ARG A 164 5.57 -1.33 13.81
CA ARG A 164 5.70 0.09 13.43
C ARG A 164 4.68 0.54 12.40
N ILE A 165 4.24 -0.36 11.52
CA ILE A 165 3.23 -0.07 10.50
C ILE A 165 1.84 -0.01 11.15
N PHE A 166 1.53 -1.02 11.97
CA PHE A 166 0.26 -1.19 12.66
C PHE A 166 0.43 -0.93 14.16
N GLU A 167 0.94 0.26 14.50
CA GLU A 167 1.18 0.65 15.88
C GLU A 167 -0.13 0.63 16.70
N PRO A 168 -0.23 -0.21 17.76
CA PRO A 168 -1.44 -0.29 18.58
C PRO A 168 -1.84 1.08 19.14
N ARG A 169 -3.14 1.38 19.15
CA ARG A 169 -3.67 2.66 19.65
C ARG A 169 -4.19 2.52 21.09
N PRO A 170 -3.86 3.47 21.99
CA PRO A 170 -4.43 3.49 23.33
C PRO A 170 -5.96 3.49 23.30
N GLY A 171 -6.59 2.63 24.11
CA GLY A 171 -8.04 2.50 24.17
C GLY A 171 -8.66 1.61 23.09
N THR A 172 -7.91 1.17 22.09
CA THR A 172 -8.37 0.18 21.10
C THR A 172 -7.75 -1.18 21.38
N LEU A 173 -8.57 -2.23 21.47
CA LEU A 173 -8.07 -3.60 21.54
C LEU A 173 -7.55 -4.03 20.15
N THR A 174 -6.26 -4.31 20.01
CA THR A 174 -5.68 -4.84 18.78
C THR A 174 -5.34 -6.32 18.92
N VAL A 175 -5.89 -7.17 18.05
CA VAL A 175 -5.73 -8.62 18.08
C VAL A 175 -5.06 -9.09 16.79
N THR A 176 -3.86 -9.65 16.92
CA THR A 176 -3.01 -10.08 15.80
C THR A 176 -2.63 -11.56 15.89
N SER A 177 -3.34 -12.34 16.71
CA SER A 177 -2.92 -13.72 17.01
C SER A 177 -3.44 -14.74 16.02
N LEU A 178 -4.42 -14.44 15.15
CA LEU A 178 -4.83 -15.41 14.15
C LEU A 178 -3.71 -15.52 13.11
N ALA A 179 -3.13 -16.71 12.97
CA ALA A 179 -2.06 -16.97 12.01
C ALA A 179 -2.63 -17.34 10.64
N GLY A 180 -1.95 -16.91 9.58
CA GLY A 180 -2.21 -17.38 8.22
C GLY A 180 -1.16 -18.34 7.68
N ASN A 181 -1.36 -18.83 6.46
CA ASN A 181 -0.44 -19.84 5.91
C ASN A 181 0.90 -19.23 5.53
N HIS A 182 1.00 -17.95 5.19
CA HIS A 182 2.27 -17.24 5.01
C HIS A 182 3.03 -17.01 6.31
N ASP A 183 2.34 -17.04 7.45
CA ASP A 183 2.97 -16.91 8.76
C ASP A 183 3.60 -18.23 9.25
N ILE A 184 2.90 -19.36 9.07
CA ILE A 184 3.27 -20.64 9.73
C ILE A 184 3.29 -21.87 8.81
N GLY A 185 2.99 -21.76 7.52
CA GLY A 185 2.80 -22.89 6.60
C GLY A 185 1.37 -23.43 6.61
N PHE A 186 1.13 -24.65 6.10
CA PHE A 186 -0.23 -25.22 6.05
C PHE A 186 -0.29 -26.72 6.33
N GLY A 187 -1.26 -27.13 7.17
CA GLY A 187 -1.57 -28.54 7.47
C GLY A 187 -0.33 -29.35 7.83
N ASP A 188 -0.11 -30.46 7.12
CA ASP A 188 1.04 -31.37 7.27
C ASP A 188 2.42 -30.71 7.03
N SER A 189 2.45 -29.48 6.53
CA SER A 189 3.65 -28.70 6.21
C SER A 189 3.76 -27.42 7.02
N VAL A 190 3.05 -27.32 8.14
CA VAL A 190 3.29 -26.28 9.16
C VAL A 190 4.74 -26.33 9.61
N VAL A 191 5.38 -25.17 9.67
CA VAL A 191 6.77 -25.00 10.12
C VAL A 191 6.75 -24.73 11.62
N ASP A 192 7.09 -25.73 12.43
CA ASP A 192 6.97 -25.64 13.91
C ASP A 192 7.77 -24.46 14.47
N SER A 193 9.00 -24.21 14.02
CA SER A 193 9.79 -23.06 14.47
C SER A 193 9.08 -21.72 14.24
N SER A 194 8.44 -21.56 13.09
CA SER A 194 7.69 -20.36 12.73
C SER A 194 6.40 -20.24 13.56
N LEU A 195 5.72 -21.36 13.81
CA LEU A 195 4.56 -21.40 14.71
C LEU A 195 4.92 -21.03 16.16
N GLN A 196 6.05 -21.53 16.69
CA GLN A 196 6.48 -21.18 18.04
C GLN A 196 6.89 -19.70 18.15
N LEU A 197 7.59 -19.16 17.15
CA LEU A 197 7.89 -17.72 17.10
C LEU A 197 6.61 -16.88 17.02
N PHE A 198 5.68 -17.25 16.15
CA PHE A 198 4.39 -16.58 16.04
C PHE A 198 3.65 -16.56 17.38
N ARG A 199 3.56 -17.71 18.07
CA ARG A 199 2.95 -17.82 19.40
C ARG A 199 3.63 -16.93 20.44
N ALA A 200 4.97 -16.89 20.44
CA ALA A 200 5.73 -16.12 21.41
C ALA A 200 5.48 -14.60 21.31
N PHE A 201 5.27 -14.08 20.10
CA PHE A 201 5.18 -12.64 19.83
C PHE A 201 3.75 -12.12 19.61
N PHE A 202 2.86 -12.94 19.04
CA PHE A 202 1.47 -12.57 18.77
C PHE A 202 0.45 -13.29 19.67
N GLY A 203 0.88 -14.31 20.41
CA GLY A 203 0.03 -15.13 21.28
C GLY A 203 -0.54 -16.35 20.58
N GLU A 204 -1.29 -17.16 21.34
CA GLU A 204 -1.87 -18.41 20.81
C GLU A 204 -2.88 -18.14 19.68
N PRO A 205 -2.74 -18.79 18.51
CA PRO A 205 -3.65 -18.58 17.39
C PRO A 205 -5.09 -19.05 17.59
N SER A 206 -5.27 -20.07 18.42
CA SER A 206 -6.58 -20.52 18.86
C SER A 206 -6.92 -19.90 20.22
N LYS A 207 -7.86 -18.95 20.25
CA LYS A 207 -8.31 -18.28 21.48
C LYS A 207 -9.71 -17.70 21.36
N ALA A 208 -10.38 -17.53 22.50
CA ALA A 208 -11.66 -16.84 22.59
C ALA A 208 -11.48 -15.48 23.30
N ILE A 209 -12.14 -14.44 22.80
CA ILE A 209 -12.17 -13.12 23.43
C ILE A 209 -13.60 -12.60 23.49
N ASP A 210 -14.00 -12.07 24.64
CA ASP A 210 -15.32 -11.48 24.83
C ASP A 210 -15.24 -9.96 24.65
N VAL A 211 -15.92 -9.42 23.62
CA VAL A 211 -16.01 -7.98 23.35
C VAL A 211 -17.42 -7.62 22.88
N GLY A 212 -17.95 -6.49 23.33
CA GLY A 212 -19.30 -6.04 22.97
C GLY A 212 -20.40 -7.08 23.26
N ASN A 213 -20.29 -7.85 24.34
CA ASN A 213 -21.19 -8.98 24.68
C ASN A 213 -21.30 -10.05 23.57
N HIS A 214 -20.22 -10.24 22.81
CA HIS A 214 -20.03 -11.31 21.83
C HIS A 214 -18.73 -12.05 22.15
N THR A 215 -18.65 -13.34 21.81
CA THR A 215 -17.42 -14.12 21.91
C THR A 215 -16.82 -14.29 20.52
N PHE A 216 -15.69 -13.65 20.24
CA PHE A 216 -14.91 -13.94 19.05
C PHE A 216 -14.07 -15.19 19.29
N VAL A 217 -14.23 -16.18 18.42
CA VAL A 217 -13.49 -17.44 18.42
C VAL A 217 -12.47 -17.38 17.31
N LEU A 218 -11.22 -17.11 17.64
CA LEU A 218 -10.10 -17.23 16.70
C LEU A 218 -9.70 -18.69 16.70
N LEU A 219 -9.71 -19.33 15.53
CA LEU A 219 -9.38 -20.74 15.39
C LEU A 219 -8.28 -20.96 14.37
N ASP A 220 -7.19 -21.57 14.82
CA ASP A 220 -6.09 -22.04 13.97
C ASP A 220 -6.48 -23.29 13.20
N THR A 221 -7.25 -23.07 12.13
CA THR A 221 -7.68 -24.14 11.23
C THR A 221 -6.53 -24.73 10.42
N ILE A 222 -5.41 -24.01 10.32
CA ILE A 222 -4.20 -24.39 9.61
C ILE A 222 -3.48 -25.51 10.37
N SER A 223 -3.13 -25.27 11.63
CA SER A 223 -2.53 -26.29 12.50
C SER A 223 -3.50 -27.43 12.78
N LEU A 224 -4.81 -27.14 12.91
CA LEU A 224 -5.84 -28.17 13.06
C LEU A 224 -5.92 -29.11 11.84
N SER A 225 -5.53 -28.64 10.66
CA SER A 225 -5.48 -29.44 9.43
C SER A 225 -4.24 -30.34 9.34
N ASN A 226 -3.34 -30.32 10.32
CA ASN A 226 -2.16 -31.19 10.35
C ASN A 226 -2.55 -32.61 10.81
N LYS A 227 -2.38 -33.57 9.90
CA LYS A 227 -2.70 -34.99 10.10
C LYS A 227 -1.47 -35.84 10.41
N LYS A 228 -0.26 -35.31 10.19
CA LYS A 228 1.00 -36.02 10.41
C LYS A 228 1.58 -35.77 11.80
N ASP A 229 1.58 -34.51 12.22
CA ASP A 229 2.07 -34.09 13.52
C ASP A 229 0.87 -33.80 14.43
N LEU A 230 0.62 -34.72 15.35
CA LEU A 230 -0.51 -34.64 16.27
C LEU A 230 -0.29 -33.61 17.38
N ASP A 231 0.96 -33.25 17.69
CA ASP A 231 1.24 -32.25 18.72
C ASP A 231 0.88 -30.85 18.21
N ILE A 232 1.09 -30.59 16.91
CA ILE A 232 0.67 -29.35 16.25
C ILE A 232 -0.86 -29.23 16.25
N SER A 233 -1.59 -30.30 15.89
CA SER A 233 -3.06 -30.27 15.83
C SER A 233 -3.75 -30.43 17.19
N ALA A 234 -3.06 -30.97 18.21
CA ALA A 234 -3.63 -31.18 19.54
C ALA A 234 -4.09 -29.89 20.22
N LYS A 235 -3.31 -28.81 20.14
CA LYS A 235 -3.65 -27.52 20.76
C LYS A 235 -4.95 -26.90 20.21
N PRO A 236 -5.09 -26.64 18.90
CA PRO A 236 -6.35 -26.09 18.36
C PRO A 236 -7.52 -27.06 18.52
N LYS A 237 -7.28 -28.38 18.49
CA LYS A 237 -8.32 -29.38 18.76
C LYS A 237 -8.83 -29.32 20.20
N ALA A 238 -7.93 -29.28 21.18
CA ALA A 238 -8.29 -29.16 22.59
C ALA A 238 -9.06 -27.86 22.86
N PHE A 239 -8.63 -26.75 22.25
CA PHE A 239 -9.38 -25.50 22.31
C PHE A 239 -10.79 -25.63 21.74
N LEU A 240 -10.95 -26.24 20.56
CA LEU A 240 -12.26 -26.48 19.95
C LEU A 240 -13.17 -27.37 20.82
N GLU A 241 -12.58 -28.32 21.54
CA GLU A 241 -13.30 -29.20 22.48
C GLU A 241 -13.79 -28.49 23.75
N THR A 242 -13.27 -27.30 24.08
CA THR A 242 -13.74 -26.50 25.24
C THR A 242 -15.12 -25.88 25.02
N PHE A 243 -15.57 -25.76 23.77
CA PHE A 243 -16.87 -25.18 23.48
C PHE A 243 -17.98 -26.18 23.80
N ASP A 244 -18.67 -25.91 24.91
CA ASP A 244 -19.93 -26.56 25.23
C ASP A 244 -20.99 -26.11 24.22
N VAL A 245 -21.67 -27.11 23.64
CA VAL A 245 -22.74 -26.95 22.65
C VAL A 245 -24.09 -26.63 23.28
N HIS A 246 -24.23 -26.77 24.60
CA HIS A 246 -25.45 -26.52 25.37
C HIS A 246 -25.40 -25.23 26.17
N VAL A 247 -24.20 -24.70 26.45
CA VAL A 247 -24.02 -23.48 27.23
C VAL A 247 -23.28 -22.43 26.39
N GLN A 248 -24.02 -21.40 25.98
CA GLN A 248 -23.48 -20.27 25.24
C GLN A 248 -23.91 -18.97 25.91
N LYS A 249 -22.98 -18.31 26.60
CA LYS A 249 -23.22 -17.04 27.30
C LYS A 249 -23.47 -15.89 26.32
N TYR A 250 -22.68 -15.82 25.26
CA TYR A 250 -22.74 -14.76 24.25
C TYR A 250 -22.82 -15.34 22.83
N PRO A 251 -23.43 -14.62 21.87
CA PRO A 251 -23.35 -14.97 20.45
C PRO A 251 -21.89 -15.07 20.01
N ARG A 252 -21.56 -16.12 19.25
CA ARG A 252 -20.18 -16.43 18.86
C ARG A 252 -19.92 -15.98 17.42
N ILE A 253 -18.76 -15.37 17.19
CA ILE A 253 -18.27 -14.97 15.88
C ILE A 253 -16.99 -15.75 15.61
N LEU A 254 -17.01 -16.61 14.58
CA LEU A 254 -15.84 -17.44 14.25
C LEU A 254 -14.92 -16.69 13.30
N LEU A 255 -13.63 -16.66 13.63
CA LEU A 255 -12.58 -16.11 12.79
C LEU A 255 -11.62 -17.22 12.40
N THR A 256 -11.42 -17.41 11.10
CA THR A 256 -10.40 -18.31 10.55
C THR A 256 -9.55 -17.54 9.56
N HIS A 257 -8.34 -18.02 9.26
CA HIS A 257 -7.60 -17.48 8.13
C HIS A 257 -8.09 -18.13 6.83
N VAL A 258 -7.89 -19.44 6.68
CA VAL A 258 -8.39 -20.17 5.50
C VAL A 258 -9.91 -20.35 5.58
N PRO A 259 -10.67 -20.09 4.50
CA PRO A 259 -12.12 -20.29 4.46
C PRO A 259 -12.57 -21.73 4.75
N LEU A 260 -13.78 -21.86 5.27
CA LEU A 260 -14.39 -23.16 5.52
C LEU A 260 -14.75 -23.88 4.22
N TRP A 261 -14.80 -25.22 4.26
CA TRP A 261 -15.13 -26.01 3.09
C TRP A 261 -16.51 -25.66 2.53
N ARG A 262 -16.62 -25.65 1.20
CA ARG A 262 -17.89 -25.44 0.49
C ARG A 262 -17.90 -26.13 -0.87
N ASN A 263 -19.09 -26.36 -1.41
CA ASN A 263 -19.24 -26.73 -2.81
C ASN A 263 -19.20 -25.47 -3.70
N VAL A 264 -18.05 -25.16 -4.29
CA VAL A 264 -17.84 -23.95 -5.11
C VAL A 264 -18.72 -23.84 -6.36
N ARG A 265 -19.38 -24.93 -6.78
CA ARG A 265 -20.33 -24.91 -7.91
C ARG A 265 -21.73 -24.49 -7.49
N GLU A 266 -22.14 -24.85 -6.28
CA GLU A 266 -23.47 -24.58 -5.74
C GLU A 266 -23.48 -23.30 -4.88
N GLN A 267 -22.47 -23.14 -4.02
CA GLN A 267 -22.29 -22.00 -3.13
C GLN A 267 -21.35 -20.98 -3.78
N THR A 268 -21.85 -20.29 -4.81
CA THR A 268 -21.09 -19.22 -5.49
C THR A 268 -21.00 -17.96 -4.62
N CYS A 269 -19.93 -17.19 -4.82
CA CYS A 269 -19.70 -15.95 -4.07
C CYS A 269 -20.78 -14.91 -4.37
N SER A 270 -21.44 -14.43 -3.33
CA SER A 270 -22.26 -13.21 -3.37
C SER A 270 -21.47 -11.99 -2.88
N GLY A 271 -21.98 -10.79 -3.14
CA GLY A 271 -21.38 -9.51 -2.73
C GLY A 271 -20.33 -8.95 -3.70
N PRO A 272 -19.55 -7.94 -3.29
CA PRO A 272 -18.74 -7.14 -4.21
C PRO A 272 -17.35 -7.73 -4.49
N ARG A 273 -17.32 -8.98 -5.00
CA ARG A 273 -16.12 -9.64 -5.53
C ARG A 273 -15.62 -8.92 -6.80
N GLU A 274 -14.31 -8.70 -6.92
CA GLU A 274 -13.70 -8.12 -8.13
C GLU A 274 -13.43 -9.15 -9.23
N SER A 275 -13.03 -10.35 -8.83
CA SER A 275 -12.76 -11.45 -9.75
C SER A 275 -14.04 -11.95 -10.39
N LYS A 276 -13.98 -12.13 -11.72
CA LYS A 276 -15.05 -12.79 -12.50
C LYS A 276 -14.87 -14.30 -12.58
N ILE A 277 -13.71 -14.79 -12.12
CA ILE A 277 -13.42 -16.21 -12.09
C ILE A 277 -14.10 -16.78 -10.83
N PRO A 278 -14.83 -17.91 -10.94
CA PRO A 278 -15.40 -18.59 -9.79
C PRO A 278 -14.34 -18.85 -8.71
N PHE A 279 -14.79 -18.96 -7.46
CA PHE A 279 -13.87 -19.20 -6.35
C PHE A 279 -13.01 -20.45 -6.61
N PRO A 280 -11.68 -20.34 -6.53
CA PRO A 280 -10.81 -21.44 -6.88
C PRO A 280 -10.77 -22.45 -5.72
N ALA A 281 -11.19 -23.70 -5.96
CA ALA A 281 -10.93 -24.81 -5.05
C ALA A 281 -9.58 -25.46 -5.43
N MET A 282 -8.49 -25.00 -4.80
CA MET A 282 -7.13 -25.39 -5.14
C MET A 282 -6.34 -25.79 -3.90
N TYR A 283 -5.32 -26.62 -4.10
CA TYR A 283 -4.32 -26.95 -3.10
C TYR A 283 -2.94 -26.99 -3.75
N GLY A 284 -1.90 -26.76 -2.95
CA GLY A 284 -0.52 -26.86 -3.38
C GLY A 284 0.42 -26.99 -2.19
N TYR A 285 1.70 -26.70 -2.41
CA TYR A 285 2.69 -26.71 -1.34
C TYR A 285 2.41 -25.56 -0.37
N GLN A 286 2.14 -25.89 0.91
CA GLN A 286 1.88 -24.92 1.99
C GLN A 286 0.70 -23.95 1.77
N TYR A 287 -0.26 -24.31 0.91
CA TYR A 287 -1.53 -23.58 0.82
C TYR A 287 -2.69 -24.48 0.36
N LYS A 288 -3.89 -24.10 0.77
CA LYS A 288 -5.16 -24.66 0.31
C LYS A 288 -6.25 -23.62 0.49
N THR A 289 -7.07 -23.40 -0.53
CA THR A 289 -8.06 -22.30 -0.53
C THR A 289 -9.30 -22.57 0.32
N LEU A 290 -9.46 -23.81 0.80
CA LEU A 290 -10.57 -24.27 1.64
C LEU A 290 -10.05 -25.35 2.58
N ILE A 291 -10.43 -25.33 3.85
CA ILE A 291 -10.11 -26.47 4.74
C ILE A 291 -10.92 -27.72 4.38
N ASP A 292 -10.69 -28.82 5.09
CA ASP A 292 -11.41 -30.07 4.86
C ASP A 292 -12.88 -30.00 5.31
N SER A 293 -13.77 -30.67 4.57
CA SER A 293 -15.20 -30.76 4.88
C SER A 293 -15.47 -31.34 6.27
N SER A 294 -14.77 -32.41 6.66
CA SER A 294 -14.94 -33.02 7.98
C SER A 294 -14.55 -32.09 9.13
N LEU A 295 -13.53 -31.25 8.94
CA LEU A 295 -13.16 -30.23 9.93
C LEU A 295 -14.21 -29.12 9.97
N THR A 296 -14.70 -28.68 8.82
CA THR A 296 -15.77 -27.67 8.73
C THR A 296 -17.01 -28.08 9.51
N ASP A 297 -17.47 -29.33 9.36
CA ASP A 297 -18.64 -29.85 10.07
C ASP A 297 -18.43 -29.87 11.58
N VAL A 298 -17.25 -30.31 12.04
CA VAL A 298 -16.91 -30.34 13.47
C VAL A 298 -16.82 -28.92 14.04
N ILE A 299 -16.19 -27.99 13.32
CA ILE A 299 -16.03 -26.60 13.76
C ILE A 299 -17.39 -25.94 13.90
N LEU A 300 -18.23 -26.01 12.86
CA LEU A 300 -19.55 -25.37 12.87
C LEU A 300 -20.47 -25.97 13.93
N SER A 301 -20.48 -27.30 14.08
CA SER A 301 -21.33 -27.98 15.07
C SER A 301 -20.92 -27.70 16.52
N ARG A 302 -19.62 -27.49 16.79
CA ARG A 302 -19.10 -27.16 18.13
C ARG A 302 -19.22 -25.68 18.46
N VAL A 303 -18.74 -24.82 17.57
CA VAL A 303 -18.72 -23.37 17.80
C VAL A 303 -20.13 -22.80 17.71
N GLN A 304 -20.95 -23.28 16.77
CA GLN A 304 -22.28 -22.75 16.45
C GLN A 304 -22.29 -21.21 16.28
N PRO A 305 -21.47 -20.66 15.38
CA PRO A 305 -21.34 -19.21 15.22
C PRO A 305 -22.59 -18.58 14.59
N GLU A 306 -22.82 -17.30 14.90
CA GLU A 306 -23.80 -16.45 14.20
C GLU A 306 -23.28 -16.00 12.82
N ILE A 307 -21.97 -15.81 12.72
CA ILE A 307 -21.26 -15.46 11.49
C ILE A 307 -19.80 -15.92 11.55
N VAL A 308 -19.25 -16.24 10.37
CA VAL A 308 -17.85 -16.60 10.16
C VAL A 308 -17.17 -15.52 9.32
N PHE A 309 -15.95 -15.13 9.68
CA PHE A 309 -15.08 -14.31 8.84
C PHE A 309 -13.78 -15.05 8.53
N SER A 310 -13.39 -15.06 7.25
CA SER A 310 -12.15 -15.69 6.75
C SER A 310 -11.29 -14.71 5.93
N GLY A 311 -10.03 -15.04 5.66
CA GLY A 311 -9.09 -14.32 4.78
C GLY A 311 -8.65 -15.18 3.58
N ASP A 312 -7.35 -15.20 3.26
CA ASP A 312 -6.65 -16.07 2.28
C ASP A 312 -7.01 -15.87 0.78
N ASP A 313 -8.28 -15.72 0.40
CA ASP A 313 -8.66 -15.53 -1.02
C ASP A 313 -8.41 -14.10 -1.53
N HIS A 314 -8.10 -13.17 -0.63
CA HIS A 314 -7.84 -11.74 -0.87
C HIS A 314 -9.02 -10.93 -1.46
N ASP A 315 -10.04 -11.57 -2.02
CA ASP A 315 -11.23 -10.95 -2.58
C ASP A 315 -12.48 -11.27 -1.76
N TYR A 316 -13.49 -10.40 -1.85
CA TYR A 316 -14.71 -10.60 -1.09
C TYR A 316 -15.45 -11.85 -1.58
N CYS A 317 -15.95 -12.65 -0.66
CA CYS A 317 -16.87 -13.73 -0.97
C CYS A 317 -17.81 -13.99 0.19
N GLN A 318 -19.11 -13.90 -0.04
CA GLN A 318 -20.11 -14.24 0.97
C GLN A 318 -20.92 -15.46 0.55
N ILE A 319 -21.05 -16.42 1.48
CA ILE A 319 -21.82 -17.65 1.31
C ILE A 319 -22.60 -18.01 2.58
N LYS A 320 -23.45 -19.03 2.49
CA LYS A 320 -24.19 -19.62 3.61
C LYS A 320 -23.78 -21.07 3.80
N HIS A 321 -23.50 -21.45 5.03
CA HIS A 321 -23.29 -22.83 5.46
C HIS A 321 -24.57 -23.38 6.08
N VAL A 322 -24.84 -24.65 5.83
CA VAL A 322 -25.89 -25.43 6.50
C VAL A 322 -25.21 -26.58 7.21
N TYR A 323 -25.44 -26.71 8.51
CA TYR A 323 -24.77 -27.69 9.35
C TYR A 323 -25.72 -28.24 10.41
N GLN A 324 -25.41 -29.42 10.95
CA GLN A 324 -26.19 -30.03 12.03
C GLN A 324 -25.54 -29.73 13.38
N ALA A 325 -26.33 -29.24 14.33
CA ALA A 325 -25.90 -29.05 15.71
C ALA A 325 -27.06 -29.39 16.65
N ASN A 326 -26.78 -30.16 17.72
CA ASN A 326 -27.78 -30.56 18.71
C ASN A 326 -29.05 -31.20 18.10
N GLY A 327 -28.89 -32.00 17.04
CA GLY A 327 -30.00 -32.66 16.33
C GLY A 327 -30.89 -31.71 15.49
N LYS A 328 -30.48 -30.45 15.31
CA LYS A 328 -31.19 -29.46 14.49
C LYS A 328 -30.31 -28.96 13.34
N SER A 329 -30.95 -28.70 12.22
CA SER A 329 -30.32 -28.00 11.09
C SER A 329 -30.18 -26.52 11.45
N LYS A 330 -28.95 -26.00 11.43
CA LYS A 330 -28.63 -24.59 11.60
C LYS A 330 -27.96 -24.06 10.34
N ASN A 331 -27.95 -22.74 10.21
CA ASN A 331 -27.19 -22.07 9.15
C ASN A 331 -26.34 -20.94 9.75
N THR A 332 -25.26 -20.60 9.06
CA THR A 332 -24.43 -19.42 9.35
C THR A 332 -23.95 -18.82 8.05
N GLU A 333 -23.72 -17.52 8.03
CA GLU A 333 -23.02 -16.86 6.92
C GLU A 333 -21.51 -16.95 7.13
N GLU A 334 -20.76 -17.07 6.04
CA GLU A 334 -19.31 -16.85 6.01
C GLU A 334 -19.00 -15.72 5.03
N ILE A 335 -18.22 -14.75 5.50
CA ILE A 335 -17.66 -13.67 4.69
C ILE A 335 -16.14 -13.85 4.65
N THR A 336 -15.62 -14.19 3.48
CA THR A 336 -14.20 -14.04 3.18
C THR A 336 -13.91 -12.56 2.99
N VAL A 337 -13.18 -11.99 3.95
CA VAL A 337 -12.82 -10.59 4.05
C VAL A 337 -11.78 -10.28 3.00
N LYS A 338 -12.03 -9.19 2.27
CA LYS A 338 -11.13 -8.68 1.25
C LYS A 338 -9.82 -8.18 1.87
N THR A 339 -8.69 -8.42 1.21
CA THR A 339 -7.39 -7.95 1.70
C THR A 339 -7.36 -6.44 1.88
N CYS A 340 -6.67 -6.01 2.93
CA CYS A 340 -6.37 -4.61 3.19
C CYS A 340 -5.08 -4.12 2.48
N ALA A 341 -4.32 -5.04 1.88
CA ALA A 341 -3.08 -4.72 1.20
C ALA A 341 -3.29 -4.39 -0.28
N MET A 342 -2.31 -3.71 -0.86
CA MET A 342 -2.34 -3.29 -2.28
C MET A 342 -1.49 -4.15 -3.22
N ASN A 343 -0.79 -5.15 -2.67
CA ASN A 343 -0.25 -6.31 -3.37
C ASN A 343 -1.38 -7.34 -3.61
N MET A 344 -1.10 -8.43 -4.34
CA MET A 344 -2.06 -9.53 -4.61
C MET A 344 -3.17 -9.28 -5.66
N ASN A 345 -2.96 -8.40 -6.64
CA ASN A 345 -3.86 -8.20 -7.79
C ASN A 345 -5.30 -7.73 -7.48
N ILE A 346 -5.55 -7.24 -6.27
CA ILE A 346 -6.81 -6.59 -5.88
C ILE A 346 -6.76 -5.10 -6.22
N LYS A 347 -7.76 -4.58 -6.95
CA LYS A 347 -7.75 -3.17 -7.40
C LYS A 347 -8.28 -2.22 -6.33
N ARG A 348 -9.13 -2.71 -5.43
CA ARG A 348 -9.77 -1.91 -4.38
C ARG A 348 -9.65 -2.64 -3.03
N PRO A 349 -8.50 -2.51 -2.34
CA PRO A 349 -8.33 -3.06 -1.00
C PRO A 349 -9.43 -2.57 -0.05
N ALA A 350 -9.75 -3.35 0.98
CA ALA A 350 -10.83 -3.00 1.91
C ALA A 350 -10.55 -3.55 3.31
N ILE A 351 -11.35 -3.11 4.27
CA ILE A 351 -11.48 -3.69 5.62
C ILE A 351 -12.95 -4.05 5.84
N GLN A 352 -13.23 -5.01 6.71
CA GLN A 352 -14.60 -5.34 7.07
C GLN A 352 -14.95 -4.66 8.40
N LEU A 353 -15.98 -3.83 8.40
CA LEU A 353 -16.49 -3.18 9.61
C LEU A 353 -17.61 -4.02 10.21
N LEU A 354 -17.64 -4.10 11.53
CA LEU A 354 -18.60 -4.89 12.28
C LEU A 354 -19.05 -4.08 13.49
N SER A 355 -20.35 -3.81 13.57
CA SER A 355 -20.98 -3.14 14.70
C SER A 355 -21.76 -4.17 15.51
N LEU A 356 -21.54 -4.18 16.82
CA LEU A 356 -22.08 -5.18 17.74
C LEU A 356 -22.98 -4.49 18.77
N TYR A 357 -24.19 -4.99 18.92
CA TYR A 357 -25.11 -4.54 19.95
C TYR A 357 -25.95 -5.72 20.44
N ASN A 358 -25.66 -6.18 21.67
CA ASN A 358 -26.34 -7.31 22.31
C ASN A 358 -26.91 -6.86 23.68
N PRO A 359 -28.09 -6.21 23.69
CA PRO A 359 -28.79 -5.81 24.91
C PRO A 359 -29.42 -7.02 25.63
N GLU A 360 -29.78 -6.86 26.90
CA GLU A 360 -30.43 -7.92 27.69
C GLU A 360 -31.79 -8.33 27.12
N GLU A 361 -32.57 -7.36 26.64
CA GLU A 361 -33.84 -7.61 25.96
C GLU A 361 -33.62 -7.65 24.44
N PRO A 362 -33.94 -8.78 23.77
CA PRO A 362 -33.80 -8.89 22.33
C PRO A 362 -34.63 -7.83 21.59
N LEU A 363 -34.02 -7.14 20.65
CA LEU A 363 -34.72 -6.22 19.76
C LEU A 363 -35.51 -7.00 18.71
N GLN A 364 -36.71 -6.55 18.38
CA GLN A 364 -37.47 -7.06 17.23
C GLN A 364 -36.88 -6.51 15.93
N ASP A 365 -36.87 -7.34 14.88
CA ASP A 365 -36.46 -6.89 13.56
C ASP A 365 -37.51 -5.91 12.99
N PRO A 366 -37.14 -4.67 12.62
CA PRO A 366 -38.07 -3.71 12.02
C PRO A 366 -38.68 -4.20 10.70
N ASP A 367 -37.95 -5.02 9.95
CA ASP A 367 -38.37 -5.52 8.64
C ASP A 367 -39.16 -6.84 8.76
N ASP A 368 -38.99 -7.58 9.85
CA ASP A 368 -39.75 -8.80 10.17
C ASP A 368 -40.13 -8.87 11.66
N PRO A 369 -41.34 -8.39 12.02
CA PRO A 369 -41.81 -8.37 13.41
C PRO A 369 -41.92 -9.75 14.07
N SER A 370 -41.84 -10.84 13.30
CA SER A 370 -41.86 -12.21 13.83
C SER A 370 -40.47 -12.72 14.24
N SER A 371 -39.41 -11.96 13.94
CA SER A 371 -38.02 -12.33 14.18
C SER A 371 -37.31 -11.33 15.10
N THR A 372 -36.27 -11.80 15.78
CA THR A 372 -35.38 -10.95 16.57
C THR A 372 -34.28 -10.39 15.67
N LEU A 373 -34.01 -9.09 15.80
CA LEU A 373 -32.91 -8.43 15.11
C LEU A 373 -31.58 -9.08 15.51
N LYS A 374 -30.72 -9.35 14.53
CA LYS A 374 -29.37 -9.85 14.80
C LYS A 374 -28.59 -8.86 15.69
N THR A 375 -27.78 -9.39 16.60
CA THR A 375 -26.96 -8.59 17.51
C THR A 375 -25.68 -8.03 16.87
N TYR A 376 -25.54 -8.22 15.55
CA TYR A 376 -24.41 -7.72 14.77
C TYR A 376 -24.89 -7.17 13.42
N LYS A 377 -24.17 -6.17 12.90
CA LYS A 377 -24.29 -5.68 11.53
C LYS A 377 -22.90 -5.47 10.95
N THR A 378 -22.71 -5.81 9.69
CA THR A 378 -21.39 -5.73 9.05
C THR A 378 -21.47 -5.02 7.70
N GLU A 379 -20.45 -4.24 7.37
CA GLU A 379 -20.32 -3.50 6.11
C GLU A 379 -18.85 -3.47 5.65
N ILE A 380 -18.63 -3.63 4.34
CA ILE A 380 -17.30 -3.51 3.75
C ILE A 380 -16.91 -2.03 3.59
N CYS A 381 -15.72 -1.67 4.06
CA CYS A 381 -15.16 -0.32 3.88
C CYS A 381 -13.98 -0.36 2.91
N TYR A 382 -14.13 0.28 1.75
CA TYR A 382 -13.06 0.36 0.76
C TYR A 382 -11.97 1.36 1.14
N LEU A 383 -10.72 0.91 1.03
CA LEU A 383 -9.55 1.77 1.13
C LEU A 383 -9.31 2.53 -0.19
N PRO A 384 -8.57 3.65 -0.15
CA PRO A 384 -8.20 4.39 -1.35
C PRO A 384 -7.53 3.50 -2.39
N SER A 385 -7.91 3.68 -3.66
CA SER A 385 -7.28 2.94 -4.75
C SER A 385 -5.78 3.24 -4.82
N PRO A 386 -4.91 2.22 -4.65
CA PRO A 386 -3.46 2.42 -4.62
C PRO A 386 -2.92 2.91 -5.97
N TYR A 387 -3.42 2.35 -7.07
CA TYR A 387 -2.91 2.64 -8.41
C TYR A 387 -3.30 4.00 -8.97
N LYS A 388 -4.39 4.61 -8.46
CA LYS A 388 -4.85 5.91 -8.95
C LYS A 388 -3.85 7.01 -8.64
N ALA A 389 -3.36 7.06 -7.39
CA ALA A 389 -2.35 8.04 -6.98
C ALA A 389 -1.04 7.86 -7.78
N ILE A 390 -0.55 6.62 -7.89
CA ILE A 390 0.66 6.29 -8.64
C ILE A 390 0.58 6.78 -10.09
N LYS A 391 -0.51 6.49 -10.81
CA LYS A 391 -0.70 6.94 -12.19
C LYS A 391 -0.66 8.46 -12.32
N VAL A 392 -1.27 9.17 -11.38
CA VAL A 392 -1.31 10.63 -11.37
C VAL A 392 0.08 11.21 -11.08
N TYR A 393 0.82 10.64 -10.13
CA TYR A 393 2.20 11.05 -9.84
C TYR A 393 3.11 10.84 -11.06
N ILE A 394 3.04 9.67 -11.71
CA ILE A 394 3.84 9.38 -12.92
C ILE A 394 3.50 10.37 -14.04
N LEU A 395 2.20 10.60 -14.31
CA LEU A 395 1.78 11.54 -15.34
C LEU A 395 2.25 12.97 -15.02
N PHE A 396 2.09 13.43 -13.77
CA PHE A 396 2.50 14.77 -13.36
C PHE A 396 4.02 14.94 -13.41
N TYR A 397 4.79 13.88 -13.14
CA TYR A 397 6.24 13.88 -13.32
C TYR A 397 6.65 14.00 -14.78
N ILE A 398 6.05 13.22 -15.68
CA ILE A 398 6.30 13.32 -17.13
C ILE A 398 5.99 14.74 -17.64
N LEU A 399 4.85 15.31 -17.22
CA LEU A 399 4.48 16.68 -17.58
C LEU A 399 5.47 17.73 -17.02
N SER A 400 5.95 17.54 -15.80
CA SER A 400 6.97 18.41 -15.20
C SER A 400 8.29 18.34 -15.97
N LEU A 401 8.72 17.15 -16.39
CA LEU A 401 9.92 16.97 -17.23
C LEU A 401 9.76 17.61 -18.60
N ALA A 402 8.62 17.40 -19.26
CA ALA A 402 8.32 18.02 -20.55
C ALA A 402 8.33 19.55 -20.46
N LEU A 403 7.80 20.11 -19.37
CA LEU A 403 7.85 21.54 -19.09
C LEU A 403 9.29 22.04 -18.90
N LEU A 404 10.12 21.33 -18.11
CA LEU A 404 11.52 21.69 -17.91
C LEU A 404 12.34 21.62 -19.22
N ILE A 405 12.09 20.60 -20.04
CA ILE A 405 12.70 20.49 -21.38
C ILE A 405 12.27 21.67 -22.25
N TRP A 406 10.97 21.99 -22.29
CA TRP A 406 10.46 23.09 -23.10
C TRP A 406 11.05 24.44 -22.68
N MET A 407 11.11 24.71 -21.37
CA MET A 407 11.69 25.93 -20.79
C MET A 407 13.17 26.11 -21.12
N ASN A 408 13.97 25.04 -21.05
CA ASN A 408 15.42 25.12 -21.23
C ASN A 408 15.86 25.03 -22.70
N MET A 409 15.17 24.24 -23.52
CA MET A 409 15.49 24.05 -24.93
C MET A 409 14.89 25.14 -25.82
N TYR A 410 13.67 25.62 -25.51
CA TYR A 410 12.92 26.56 -26.33
C TYR A 410 12.38 27.77 -25.54
N PRO A 411 13.24 28.54 -24.85
CA PRO A 411 12.82 29.63 -23.96
C PRO A 411 12.01 30.73 -24.66
N SER A 412 12.29 31.04 -25.94
CA SER A 412 11.53 32.04 -26.70
C SER A 412 10.08 31.62 -26.90
N SER A 413 9.84 30.34 -27.21
CA SER A 413 8.51 29.76 -27.37
C SER A 413 7.75 29.74 -26.05
N PHE A 414 8.43 29.30 -24.98
CA PHE A 414 7.87 29.28 -23.64
C PHE A 414 7.51 30.69 -23.13
N ASN A 415 8.41 31.67 -23.26
CA ASN A 415 8.17 33.05 -22.83
C ASN A 415 6.96 33.66 -23.57
N ALA A 416 6.88 33.46 -24.89
CA ALA A 416 5.78 33.96 -25.72
C ALA A 416 4.41 33.43 -25.27
N ARG A 417 4.33 32.17 -24.84
CA ARG A 417 3.05 31.53 -24.46
C ARG A 417 2.71 31.68 -22.98
N ILE A 418 3.69 31.50 -22.10
CA ILE A 418 3.50 31.36 -20.65
C ILE A 418 4.25 32.45 -19.89
N GLY A 419 5.55 32.62 -20.11
CA GLY A 419 6.40 33.50 -19.29
C GLY A 419 5.88 34.96 -19.18
N PHE A 420 5.42 35.55 -20.29
CA PHE A 420 4.82 36.89 -20.28
C PHE A 420 3.47 36.95 -19.56
N LYS A 421 2.60 35.94 -19.78
CA LYS A 421 1.29 35.88 -19.12
C LYS A 421 1.42 35.71 -17.62
N LEU A 422 2.33 34.85 -17.19
CA LEU A 422 2.59 34.55 -15.79
C LEU A 422 3.19 35.76 -15.06
N SER A 423 4.14 36.47 -15.68
CA SER A 423 4.72 37.71 -15.14
C SER A 423 3.67 38.82 -14.99
N ARG A 424 2.73 38.93 -15.94
CA ARG A 424 1.62 39.88 -15.89
C ARG A 424 0.60 39.52 -14.81
N TRP A 425 0.24 38.25 -14.68
CA TRP A 425 -0.71 37.77 -13.68
C TRP A 425 -0.20 37.96 -12.25
N MET A 426 1.09 37.71 -12.00
CA MET A 426 1.71 37.93 -10.69
C MET A 426 2.11 39.40 -10.44
N GLY A 427 1.65 40.37 -11.25
CA GLY A 427 1.88 41.79 -11.01
C GLY A 427 3.34 42.26 -11.17
N THR A 428 4.22 41.42 -11.70
CA THR A 428 5.67 41.72 -11.86
C THR A 428 6.02 42.38 -13.20
N SER A 429 5.02 42.79 -13.99
CA SER A 429 5.28 43.62 -15.16
C SER A 429 5.79 44.98 -14.70
N ALA A 430 7.09 45.23 -14.88
CA ALA A 430 7.62 46.57 -14.88
C ALA A 430 6.81 47.38 -15.90
N LYS A 431 5.96 48.29 -15.41
CA LYS A 431 5.33 49.30 -16.28
C LYS A 431 6.49 50.06 -16.94
N PRO A 432 6.57 50.16 -18.28
CA PRO A 432 7.54 51.05 -18.88
C PRO A 432 7.21 52.46 -18.38
N LEU A 433 8.19 53.12 -17.74
CA LEU A 433 7.97 54.37 -17.02
C LEU A 433 7.57 55.54 -17.94
N LEU A 434 7.68 55.44 -19.27
CA LEU A 434 7.26 56.46 -20.23
C LEU A 434 6.90 55.85 -21.61
N PRO A 435 5.94 56.40 -22.38
CA PRO A 435 5.70 56.00 -23.76
C PRO A 435 6.81 56.56 -24.65
N ILE A 436 7.68 55.71 -25.18
CA ILE A 436 8.78 56.13 -26.08
C ILE A 436 8.36 55.85 -27.52
N SER A 437 8.29 56.90 -28.33
CA SER A 437 7.89 56.92 -29.74
C SER A 437 8.91 56.29 -30.72
N ALA A 438 9.92 55.56 -30.23
CA ALA A 438 10.99 54.99 -31.05
C ALA A 438 10.86 53.47 -31.20
N LYS A 439 11.17 52.93 -32.38
CA LYS A 439 11.28 51.47 -32.64
C LYS A 439 12.25 50.88 -31.62
N GLN A 440 11.72 50.09 -30.67
CA GLN A 440 12.51 49.38 -29.66
C GLN A 440 13.64 48.60 -30.31
N THR A 441 14.88 48.84 -29.86
CA THR A 441 16.05 48.09 -30.33
C THR A 441 16.04 46.67 -29.72
N ALA A 442 16.78 45.73 -30.34
CA ALA A 442 16.93 44.38 -29.78
C ALA A 442 17.52 44.39 -28.36
N LYS A 443 18.30 45.43 -28.02
CA LYS A 443 18.88 45.67 -26.69
C LYS A 443 17.81 46.09 -25.67
N ASP A 444 16.88 46.96 -26.06
CA ASP A 444 15.77 47.40 -25.21
C ASP A 444 14.82 46.25 -24.87
N ARG A 445 14.49 45.41 -25.87
CA ARG A 445 13.71 44.18 -25.65
C ARG A 445 14.40 43.22 -24.68
N LYS A 446 15.73 43.06 -24.79
CA LYS A 446 16.53 42.21 -23.89
C LYS A 446 16.54 42.74 -22.45
N SER A 447 16.60 44.06 -22.27
CA SER A 447 16.52 44.71 -20.94
C SER A 447 15.13 44.57 -20.31
N ALA A 448 14.06 44.73 -21.09
CA ALA A 448 12.68 44.52 -20.63
C ALA A 448 12.41 43.04 -20.27
N LEU A 449 12.99 42.10 -21.03
CA LEU A 449 12.99 40.66 -20.73
C LEU A 449 13.82 40.31 -19.49
N GLN A 450 14.84 41.08 -19.13
CA GLN A 450 15.61 40.90 -17.89
C GLN A 450 14.87 41.43 -16.65
N GLY A 451 13.95 42.38 -16.82
CA GLY A 451 13.13 42.95 -15.74
C GLY A 451 11.88 42.15 -15.36
N MET A 452 11.48 41.15 -16.15
CA MET A 452 10.31 40.31 -15.85
C MET A 452 10.71 39.08 -15.04
N MET A 453 10.01 38.80 -13.94
CA MET A 453 10.42 37.75 -13.00
C MET A 453 10.39 36.33 -13.59
N PHE A 454 9.54 36.04 -14.57
CA PHE A 454 9.34 34.67 -15.06
C PHE A 454 9.89 34.45 -16.48
N THR A 455 10.60 35.40 -17.06
CA THR A 455 11.18 35.24 -18.40
C THR A 455 12.52 34.52 -18.37
N ILE A 456 12.69 33.53 -19.24
CA ILE A 456 13.94 32.77 -19.36
C ILE A 456 14.81 33.45 -20.42
N THR A 457 15.97 33.97 -20.01
CA THR A 457 16.77 34.89 -20.84
C THR A 457 17.66 34.20 -21.87
N SER A 458 17.93 32.90 -21.74
CA SER A 458 18.79 32.14 -22.68
C SER A 458 18.52 30.64 -22.62
N SER A 459 18.75 29.94 -23.74
CA SER A 459 18.74 28.47 -23.76
C SER A 459 19.90 27.94 -22.92
N GLY A 460 19.62 26.98 -22.05
CA GLY A 460 20.61 26.35 -21.17
C GLY A 460 21.18 25.03 -21.72
N GLY A 461 20.61 24.53 -22.83
CA GLY A 461 20.96 23.25 -23.43
C GLY A 461 20.72 22.03 -22.52
N VAL A 462 21.19 20.88 -22.97
CA VAL A 462 21.02 19.58 -22.28
C VAL A 462 21.57 19.57 -20.84
N PRO A 463 22.77 20.13 -20.53
CA PRO A 463 23.30 20.10 -19.16
C PRO A 463 22.40 20.83 -18.16
N THR A 464 21.76 21.92 -18.59
CA THR A 464 20.83 22.66 -17.75
C THR A 464 19.51 21.92 -17.55
N VAL A 465 19.01 21.21 -18.57
CA VAL A 465 17.85 20.32 -18.43
C VAL A 465 18.14 19.25 -17.37
N VAL A 466 19.28 18.56 -17.48
CA VAL A 466 19.67 17.50 -16.55
C VAL A 466 19.75 18.03 -15.11
N ALA A 467 20.40 19.17 -14.90
CA ALA A 467 20.53 19.76 -13.57
C ALA A 467 19.17 20.17 -12.96
N ASN A 468 18.29 20.82 -13.73
CA ASN A 468 16.96 21.19 -13.25
C ASN A 468 16.07 19.96 -12.96
N THR A 469 16.15 18.94 -13.82
CA THR A 469 15.48 17.66 -13.59
C THR A 469 15.96 17.01 -12.31
N ALA A 470 17.28 16.93 -12.08
CA ALA A 470 17.84 16.37 -10.85
C ALA A 470 17.34 17.11 -9.60
N VAL A 471 17.33 18.45 -9.63
CA VAL A 471 16.79 19.26 -8.51
C VAL A 471 15.31 18.99 -8.31
N LEU A 472 14.50 18.91 -9.37
CA LEU A 472 13.08 18.53 -9.26
C LEU A 472 12.91 17.15 -8.63
N THR A 473 13.66 16.14 -9.09
CA THR A 473 13.58 14.77 -8.55
C THR A 473 13.90 14.75 -7.06
N ILE A 474 14.93 15.48 -6.62
CA ILE A 474 15.28 15.62 -5.20
C ILE A 474 14.14 16.28 -4.42
N LEU A 475 13.55 17.37 -4.93
CA LEU A 475 12.42 18.05 -4.28
C LEU A 475 11.21 17.13 -4.14
N VAL A 476 10.85 16.39 -5.20
CA VAL A 476 9.75 15.42 -5.18
C VAL A 476 10.04 14.32 -4.14
N PHE A 477 11.25 13.78 -4.11
CA PHE A 477 11.65 12.79 -3.12
C PHE A 477 11.53 13.33 -1.68
N LEU A 478 12.00 14.55 -1.42
CA LEU A 478 11.87 15.19 -0.10
C LEU A 478 10.41 15.41 0.31
N ILE A 479 9.53 15.76 -0.64
CA ILE A 479 8.09 15.89 -0.39
C ILE A 479 7.49 14.54 0.02
N PHE A 480 7.80 13.45 -0.70
CA PHE A 480 7.35 12.11 -0.30
C PHE A 480 7.92 11.69 1.06
N ALA A 481 9.21 11.89 1.29
CA ALA A 481 9.86 11.58 2.56
C ALA A 481 9.23 12.34 3.74
N TYR A 482 8.88 13.61 3.55
CA TYR A 482 8.14 14.39 4.54
C TYR A 482 6.76 13.79 4.81
N HIS A 483 5.99 13.48 3.77
CA HIS A 483 4.65 12.91 3.94
C HIS A 483 4.70 11.54 4.63
N TYR A 484 5.65 10.69 4.27
CA TYR A 484 5.81 9.34 4.84
C TYR A 484 6.21 9.37 6.31
N ARG A 485 7.07 10.33 6.70
CA ARG A 485 7.51 10.49 8.10
C ARG A 485 6.50 11.21 8.99
N SER A 486 5.64 12.05 8.42
CA SER A 486 4.65 12.82 9.17
C SER A 486 3.32 12.09 9.37
N ILE A 487 3.21 10.82 8.93
CA ILE A 487 2.02 9.99 9.13
C ILE A 487 1.95 9.47 10.56
#